data_AF-A0A8C6S4I9-F1
#
_entry.id   AF-A0A8C6S4I9-F1
#
_cell.length_a   1.000
_cell.length_b   1.000
_cell.length_c   1.000
_cell.angle_alpha   90.00
_cell.angle_beta   90.00
_cell.angle_gamma   90.00
#
_symmetry.space_group_name_H-M   'P 1'
#
loop_
_entity.id
_entity.type
_entity.pdbx_description
1 polymer ?
#
loop_
_entity_poly.entity_id
_entity_poly.type
_entity_poly.pdbx_seq_one_letter_code
_entity_poly.pdbx_strand_id
1 'polypeptide(L)'
;SACLACTRPWIQSPEPNKPGVWCHSVEVTNCFSVPHNESEDEVAVDMEFAKNMYELHKKVSPNELILGWYATGHDITEHSVLIHEYYSREAPNPIHLTVDTGLQNGRMSIKAYVSTLMGVPGRTMGVMFTPLTVKYAYYDTELDLIMKTCFSPNRVIGLSSDLQQVGGASARIQDALSTVLQYAEDVLSGKVSADNTVGRFLMSLVNQVPKIVPDDFETMLNSNINDLLMVTYLANLTQSQIALNEKLVNL
;
A
#
# COMPACT_ATOMS: atom_id res chain seq x y z
N SER A 1 21.19 -9.82 1.56
CA SER A 1 19.93 -10.57 1.81
C SER A 1 19.36 -10.20 3.16
N ALA A 2 18.04 -10.21 3.28
CA ALA A 2 17.32 -9.69 4.44
C ALA A 2 16.04 -10.51 4.69
N CYS A 3 15.60 -10.61 5.95
CA CYS A 3 14.55 -11.53 6.37
C CYS A 3 13.16 -10.88 6.24
N LEU A 4 12.19 -11.62 5.69
CA LEU A 4 10.79 -11.21 5.60
C LEU A 4 10.02 -11.78 6.79
N ALA A 5 9.45 -10.91 7.61
CA ALA A 5 8.60 -11.29 8.73
C ALA A 5 7.18 -10.79 8.47
N CYS A 6 6.15 -11.63 8.61
CA CYS A 6 4.78 -11.15 8.48
C CYS A 6 3.86 -11.64 9.57
N THR A 7 2.89 -10.78 9.90
CA THR A 7 1.94 -10.78 11.01
C THR A 7 0.77 -11.75 10.94
N ARG A 8 0.59 -12.55 9.89
CA ARG A 8 -0.59 -13.44 9.82
C ARG A 8 -0.31 -14.86 9.30
N PRO A 9 -0.48 -15.89 10.15
CA PRO A 9 -0.69 -17.24 9.66
C PRO A 9 -2.08 -17.34 9.03
N TRP A 10 -2.13 -17.99 7.86
CA TRP A 10 -3.26 -18.73 7.30
C TRP A 10 -4.64 -18.46 7.96
N ILE A 11 -5.45 -17.58 7.34
CA ILE A 11 -6.89 -17.54 7.61
C ILE A 11 -7.61 -17.89 6.32
N GLN A 12 -8.14 -19.12 6.32
CA GLN A 12 -9.08 -19.61 5.33
C GLN A 12 -10.43 -18.93 5.62
N SER A 13 -10.84 -18.00 4.76
CA SER A 13 -12.24 -17.54 4.73
C SER A 13 -12.68 -17.43 3.27
N PRO A 14 -13.74 -18.16 2.87
CA PRO A 14 -14.20 -18.18 1.48
C PRO A 14 -14.96 -16.89 1.15
N GLU A 15 -14.52 -16.17 0.12
CA GLU A 15 -15.39 -15.22 -0.59
C GLU A 15 -16.43 -16.00 -1.40
N PRO A 16 -17.74 -15.63 -1.36
CA PRO A 16 -18.80 -16.54 -1.78
C PRO A 16 -19.12 -16.57 -3.29
N ASN A 17 -18.27 -16.05 -4.20
CA ASN A 17 -18.73 -15.86 -5.59
C ASN A 17 -17.73 -16.05 -6.75
N LYS A 18 -16.67 -16.86 -6.60
CA LYS A 18 -15.90 -17.33 -7.78
C LYS A 18 -15.57 -18.83 -7.70
N PRO A 19 -16.01 -19.64 -8.69
CA PRO A 19 -15.69 -21.06 -8.71
C PRO A 19 -14.23 -21.26 -9.12
N GLY A 20 -13.44 -21.89 -8.26
CA GLY A 20 -12.25 -22.64 -8.68
C GLY A 20 -10.87 -21.97 -8.59
N VAL A 21 -10.69 -20.87 -7.86
CA VAL A 21 -9.33 -20.37 -7.53
C VAL A 21 -9.10 -20.48 -6.03
N TRP A 22 -8.32 -21.46 -5.62
CA TRP A 22 -7.75 -21.49 -4.27
C TRP A 22 -6.77 -20.32 -4.15
N CYS A 23 -7.25 -19.15 -3.72
CA CYS A 23 -6.40 -17.98 -3.49
C CYS A 23 -5.57 -18.19 -2.21
N HIS A 24 -4.44 -18.88 -2.36
CA HIS A 24 -3.36 -18.91 -1.37
C HIS A 24 -2.64 -17.56 -1.39
N SER A 25 -3.28 -16.51 -0.87
CA SER A 25 -2.66 -15.19 -0.77
C SER A 25 -1.77 -15.14 0.46
N VAL A 26 -0.52 -14.72 0.27
CA VAL A 26 0.41 -14.46 1.37
C VAL A 26 0.57 -12.95 1.48
N GLU A 27 0.17 -12.40 2.63
CA GLU A 27 0.41 -11.01 2.96
C GLU A 27 1.82 -10.90 3.56
N VAL A 28 2.54 -9.83 3.26
CA VAL A 28 3.84 -9.52 3.87
C VAL A 28 3.74 -8.10 4.42
N THR A 29 3.75 -7.97 5.75
CA THR A 29 3.53 -6.68 6.44
C THR A 29 4.81 -6.04 6.93
N ASN A 30 5.87 -6.82 7.18
CA ASN A 30 7.10 -6.32 7.80
C ASN A 30 8.34 -6.93 7.16
N CYS A 31 9.49 -6.29 7.34
CA CYS A 31 10.77 -6.82 6.88
C CYS A 31 11.92 -6.18 7.66
N PHE A 32 13.01 -6.93 7.83
CA PHE A 32 14.22 -6.41 8.46
C PHE A 32 15.48 -6.88 7.72
N SER A 33 16.49 -6.01 7.68
CA SER A 33 17.77 -6.33 7.05
C SER A 33 18.65 -7.16 7.97
N VAL A 34 19.25 -8.23 7.44
CA VAL A 34 20.25 -9.05 8.14
C VAL A 34 21.61 -8.78 7.50
N PRO A 35 22.66 -8.49 8.30
CA PRO A 35 24.01 -8.38 7.76
C PRO A 35 24.40 -9.74 7.16
N HIS A 36 24.91 -9.70 5.94
CA HIS A 36 25.41 -10.87 5.22
C HIS A 36 26.77 -10.52 4.66
N ASN A 37 27.66 -11.50 4.63
CA ASN A 37 28.95 -11.39 3.97
C ASN A 37 28.92 -12.29 2.73
N GLU A 38 29.10 -11.71 1.56
CA GLU A 38 29.09 -12.40 0.27
C GLU A 38 30.54 -12.49 -0.23
N SER A 39 31.08 -13.70 -0.29
CA SER A 39 32.33 -14.05 -0.97
C SER A 39 32.01 -14.90 -2.20
N GLU A 40 32.96 -15.04 -3.14
CA GLU A 40 32.72 -15.68 -4.45
C GLU A 40 32.10 -17.09 -4.38
N ASP A 41 32.29 -17.84 -3.29
CA ASP A 41 31.77 -19.20 -3.12
C ASP A 41 31.05 -19.45 -1.77
N GLU A 42 31.07 -18.45 -0.88
CA GLU A 42 30.50 -18.58 0.47
C GLU A 42 29.64 -17.37 0.80
N VAL A 43 28.40 -17.64 1.22
CA VAL A 43 27.51 -16.63 1.79
C VAL A 43 27.33 -16.93 3.27
N ALA A 44 27.87 -16.06 4.12
CA ALA A 44 27.67 -16.14 5.55
C ALA A 44 26.53 -15.19 5.97
N VAL A 45 25.46 -15.75 6.53
CA VAL A 45 24.35 -14.98 7.12
C VAL A 45 24.45 -15.08 8.64
N ASP A 46 24.39 -13.93 9.34
CA ASP A 46 24.43 -13.90 10.80
C ASP A 46 23.11 -14.40 11.41
N MET A 47 23.14 -15.63 11.94
CA MET A 47 21.98 -16.28 12.55
C MET A 47 21.61 -15.68 13.90
N GLU A 48 22.61 -15.27 14.68
CA GLU A 48 22.37 -14.73 16.02
C GLU A 48 21.65 -13.39 15.89
N PHE A 49 22.06 -12.57 14.93
CA PHE A 49 21.37 -11.33 14.61
C PHE A 49 19.92 -11.58 14.15
N ALA A 50 19.70 -12.53 13.23
CA ALA A 50 18.37 -12.85 12.73
C ALA A 50 17.42 -13.34 13.84
N LYS A 51 17.91 -14.19 14.75
CA LYS A 51 17.13 -14.69 15.90
C LYS A 51 16.82 -13.61 16.92
N ASN A 52 17.81 -12.78 17.27
CA ASN A 52 17.60 -11.64 18.18
C ASN A 52 16.57 -10.67 17.62
N MET A 53 16.66 -10.35 16.33
CA MET A 53 15.71 -9.45 15.68
C MET A 53 14.31 -10.08 15.61
N TYR A 54 14.21 -11.38 15.30
CA TYR A 54 12.94 -12.09 15.32
C TYR A 54 12.30 -12.09 16.72
N GLU A 55 13.07 -12.27 17.79
CA GLU A 55 12.56 -12.20 19.16
C GLU A 55 12.04 -10.80 19.51
N LEU A 56 12.74 -9.75 19.11
CA LEU A 56 12.28 -8.36 19.27
C LEU A 56 10.98 -8.10 18.51
N HIS A 57 10.89 -8.56 17.26
CA HIS A 57 9.68 -8.46 16.45
C HIS A 57 8.51 -9.22 17.08
N LYS A 58 8.75 -10.43 17.58
CA LYS A 58 7.74 -11.24 18.28
C LYS A 58 7.25 -10.57 19.57
N LYS A 59 8.09 -9.77 20.23
CA LYS A 59 7.69 -8.96 21.39
C LYS A 59 6.79 -7.78 21.02
N VAL A 60 7.03 -7.15 19.88
CA VAL A 60 6.18 -6.07 19.35
C VAL A 60 4.87 -6.62 18.80
N SER A 61 4.94 -7.74 18.07
CA SER A 61 3.81 -8.37 17.40
C SER A 61 3.94 -9.90 17.47
N PRO A 62 3.27 -10.58 18.42
CA PRO A 62 3.43 -12.02 18.64
C PRO A 62 2.85 -12.89 17.52
N ASN A 63 2.05 -12.29 16.62
CA ASN A 63 1.44 -12.98 15.48
C ASN A 63 2.39 -13.05 14.26
N GLU A 64 3.58 -12.46 14.33
CA GLU A 64 4.56 -12.48 13.25
C GLU A 64 5.29 -13.84 13.14
N LEU A 65 5.28 -14.39 11.94
CA LEU A 65 6.02 -15.58 11.55
C LEU A 65 6.99 -15.25 10.40
N ILE A 66 8.10 -15.98 10.34
CA ILE A 66 9.07 -15.88 9.26
C ILE A 66 8.46 -16.57 8.03
N LEU A 67 8.34 -15.82 6.93
CA LEU A 67 7.78 -16.33 5.67
C LEU A 67 8.83 -16.54 4.58
N GLY A 68 9.99 -15.90 4.71
CA GLY A 68 11.03 -15.99 3.69
C GLY A 68 12.05 -14.88 3.80
N TRP A 69 12.67 -14.54 2.67
CA TRP A 69 13.74 -13.57 2.60
C TRP A 69 13.72 -12.80 1.28
N TYR A 70 14.31 -11.61 1.28
CA TYR A 70 14.47 -10.80 0.08
C TYR A 70 15.94 -10.56 -0.26
N ALA A 71 16.20 -10.43 -1.56
CA ALA A 71 17.47 -10.05 -2.14
C ALA A 71 17.32 -8.83 -3.03
N THR A 72 18.39 -8.05 -3.11
CA THR A 72 18.54 -6.98 -4.10
C THR A 72 19.24 -7.55 -5.32
N GLY A 73 18.62 -7.46 -6.50
CA GLY A 73 19.16 -8.02 -7.73
C GLY A 73 18.12 -8.07 -8.85
N HIS A 74 18.57 -8.17 -10.10
CA HIS A 74 17.68 -8.38 -11.25
C HIS A 74 17.39 -9.86 -11.48
N ASP A 75 18.43 -10.69 -11.31
CA ASP A 75 18.45 -12.12 -11.59
C ASP A 75 18.72 -12.95 -10.33
N ILE A 76 18.30 -14.20 -10.40
CA ILE A 76 18.56 -15.19 -9.35
C ILE A 76 20.02 -15.65 -9.50
N THR A 77 20.83 -15.35 -8.49
CA THR A 77 22.24 -15.75 -8.41
C THR A 77 22.38 -17.15 -7.81
N GLU A 78 23.54 -17.79 -8.01
CA GLU A 78 23.86 -19.08 -7.37
C GLU A 78 23.85 -18.97 -5.83
N HIS A 79 24.33 -17.84 -5.30
CA HIS A 79 24.22 -17.45 -3.90
C HIS A 79 22.78 -17.49 -3.35
N SER A 80 21.78 -17.27 -4.21
CA SER A 80 20.39 -17.33 -3.80
C SER A 80 19.94 -18.75 -3.44
N VAL A 81 20.52 -19.78 -4.06
CA VAL A 81 20.20 -21.18 -3.74
C VAL A 81 20.71 -21.54 -2.34
N LEU A 82 21.91 -21.10 -1.98
CA LEU A 82 22.52 -21.35 -0.66
C LEU A 82 21.71 -20.71 0.47
N ILE A 83 21.33 -19.44 0.30
CA ILE A 83 20.49 -18.72 1.27
C ILE A 83 19.09 -19.35 1.34
N HIS A 84 18.58 -19.83 0.21
CA HIS A 84 17.27 -20.47 0.17
C HIS A 84 17.24 -21.80 0.91
N GLU A 85 18.26 -22.66 0.75
CA GLU A 85 18.39 -23.90 1.52
C GLU A 85 18.46 -23.61 3.02
N TYR A 86 19.17 -22.54 3.40
CA TYR A 86 19.28 -22.10 4.78
C TYR A 86 17.92 -21.73 5.40
N TYR A 87 17.14 -20.88 4.73
CA TYR A 87 15.80 -20.50 5.22
C TYR A 87 14.78 -21.63 5.11
N SER A 88 14.99 -22.60 4.20
CA SER A 88 14.13 -23.80 4.11
C SER A 88 14.25 -24.71 5.33
N ARG A 89 15.31 -24.59 6.14
CA ARG A 89 15.44 -25.30 7.43
C ARG A 89 14.62 -24.67 8.54
N GLU A 90 14.44 -23.34 8.49
CA GLU A 90 13.74 -22.57 9.52
C GLU A 90 12.24 -22.42 9.24
N ALA A 91 11.82 -22.34 7.97
CA ALA A 91 10.43 -22.12 7.58
C ALA A 91 9.96 -23.10 6.49
N PRO A 92 8.72 -23.65 6.60
CA PRO A 92 8.13 -24.41 5.51
C PRO A 92 7.75 -23.48 4.35
N ASN A 93 8.22 -23.80 3.14
CA ASN A 93 7.99 -23.05 1.90
C ASN A 93 8.38 -21.56 1.95
N PRO A 94 9.68 -21.23 2.07
CA PRO A 94 10.13 -19.85 2.10
C PRO A 94 9.89 -19.12 0.77
N ILE A 95 9.39 -17.89 0.85
CA ILE A 95 9.20 -17.00 -0.29
C ILE A 95 10.47 -16.19 -0.51
N HIS A 96 10.97 -16.19 -1.75
CA HIS A 96 12.10 -15.37 -2.16
C HIS A 96 11.60 -14.14 -2.92
N LEU A 97 11.84 -12.94 -2.39
CA LEU A 97 11.56 -11.68 -3.08
C LEU A 97 12.85 -11.12 -3.69
N THR A 98 12.80 -10.75 -4.95
CA THR A 98 13.92 -10.09 -5.64
C THR A 98 13.52 -8.67 -5.99
N VAL A 99 14.30 -7.71 -5.50
CA VAL A 99 14.08 -6.29 -5.68
C VAL A 99 15.16 -5.73 -6.59
N ASP A 100 14.76 -5.33 -7.79
CA ASP A 100 15.66 -4.77 -8.79
C ASP A 100 15.81 -3.25 -8.60
N THR A 101 17.05 -2.83 -8.30
CA THR A 101 17.43 -1.43 -8.15
C THR A 101 18.14 -0.87 -9.39
N GLY A 102 18.41 -1.69 -10.41
CA GLY A 102 19.20 -1.33 -11.58
C GLY A 102 18.52 -0.34 -12.52
N LEU A 103 17.20 -0.11 -12.36
CA LEU A 103 16.38 0.84 -13.11
C LEU A 103 16.59 0.80 -14.64
N GLN A 104 17.01 -0.33 -15.20
CA GLN A 104 17.32 -0.48 -16.63
C GLN A 104 16.09 -0.18 -17.51
N ASN A 105 14.89 -0.52 -17.01
CA ASN A 105 13.62 -0.27 -17.69
C ASN A 105 12.89 1.00 -17.18
N GLY A 106 13.57 1.88 -16.44
CA GLY A 106 12.98 3.11 -15.89
C GLY A 106 11.95 2.87 -14.77
N ARG A 107 11.76 1.62 -14.32
CA ARG A 107 10.87 1.24 -13.21
C ARG A 107 11.56 0.21 -12.32
N MET A 108 11.34 0.36 -11.02
CA MET A 108 11.72 -0.65 -10.02
C MET A 108 10.85 -1.90 -10.22
N SER A 109 11.48 -3.07 -10.32
CA SER A 109 10.76 -4.34 -10.47
C SER A 109 10.90 -5.17 -9.21
N ILE A 110 9.77 -5.62 -8.67
CA ILE A 110 9.71 -6.54 -7.53
C ILE A 110 9.11 -7.84 -8.04
N LYS A 111 9.85 -8.92 -7.90
CA LYS A 111 9.43 -10.26 -8.31
C LYS A 111 9.41 -11.16 -7.07
N ALA A 112 8.39 -11.99 -6.94
CA ALA A 112 8.32 -13.02 -5.91
C ALA A 112 8.53 -14.38 -6.54
N TYR A 113 9.20 -15.27 -5.81
CA TYR A 113 9.47 -16.63 -6.22
C TYR A 113 9.19 -17.58 -5.07
N VAL A 114 8.66 -18.75 -5.41
CA VAL A 114 8.56 -19.89 -4.49
C VAL A 114 9.44 -21.02 -5.02
N SER A 115 10.20 -21.65 -4.14
CA SER A 115 10.98 -22.82 -4.52
C SER A 115 10.08 -24.04 -4.64
N THR A 116 10.25 -24.78 -5.72
CA THR A 116 9.75 -26.15 -5.82
C THR A 116 10.95 -27.06 -6.04
N LEU A 117 11.13 -28.02 -5.13
CA LEU A 117 12.14 -29.06 -5.30
C LEU A 117 11.70 -29.95 -6.46
N MET A 118 12.48 -29.95 -7.53
CA MET A 118 12.31 -30.87 -8.65
C MET A 118 13.46 -31.86 -8.66
N GLY A 119 13.15 -33.12 -8.37
CA GLY A 119 14.11 -34.20 -8.38
C GLY A 119 13.45 -35.51 -8.79
N VAL A 120 14.11 -36.25 -9.66
CA VAL A 120 13.79 -37.66 -9.93
C VAL A 120 14.48 -38.47 -8.84
N PRO A 121 13.83 -39.46 -8.19
CA PRO A 121 14.49 -40.30 -7.20
C PRO A 121 15.72 -41.00 -7.83
N GLY A 122 16.93 -40.58 -7.44
CA GLY A 122 18.21 -41.14 -7.90
C GLY A 122 19.14 -40.21 -8.70
N ARG A 123 18.80 -38.94 -8.97
CA ARG A 123 19.73 -37.94 -9.56
C ARG A 123 19.62 -36.57 -8.88
N THR A 124 20.58 -35.68 -9.18
CA THR A 124 20.74 -34.33 -8.63
C THR A 124 19.40 -33.64 -8.38
N MET A 125 19.12 -33.34 -7.11
CA MET A 125 17.96 -32.54 -6.73
C MET A 125 18.20 -31.11 -7.21
N GLY A 126 17.36 -30.63 -8.11
CA GLY A 126 17.37 -29.23 -8.56
C GLY A 126 16.32 -28.43 -7.79
N VAL A 127 16.66 -27.18 -7.45
CA VAL A 127 15.70 -26.23 -6.91
C VAL A 127 15.24 -25.34 -8.06
N MET A 128 13.94 -25.32 -8.36
CA MET A 128 13.37 -24.42 -9.36
C MET A 128 12.59 -23.31 -8.66
N PHE A 129 12.84 -22.06 -9.06
CA PHE A 129 12.09 -20.90 -8.58
C PHE A 129 10.92 -20.62 -9.51
N THR A 130 9.70 -20.84 -9.01
CA THR A 130 8.47 -20.52 -9.75
C THR A 130 8.06 -19.08 -9.45
N PRO A 131 7.93 -18.19 -10.45
CA PRO A 131 7.54 -16.81 -10.23
C PRO A 131 6.08 -16.70 -9.76
N LEU A 132 5.84 -15.79 -8.82
CA LEU A 132 4.55 -15.43 -8.27
C LEU A 132 4.20 -13.98 -8.63
N THR A 133 2.89 -13.70 -8.78
CA THR A 133 2.41 -12.34 -9.03
C THR A 133 2.36 -11.55 -7.72
N VAL A 134 3.07 -10.42 -7.67
CA VAL A 134 3.04 -9.50 -6.52
C VAL A 134 1.97 -8.44 -6.72
N LYS A 135 1.21 -8.15 -5.67
CA LYS A 135 0.26 -7.03 -5.61
C LYS A 135 0.51 -6.23 -4.34
N TYR A 136 0.46 -4.91 -4.45
CA TYR A 136 0.55 -4.03 -3.29
C TYR A 136 -0.86 -3.85 -2.72
N ALA A 137 -1.05 -4.31 -1.48
CA ALA A 137 -2.19 -3.92 -0.68
C ALA A 137 -1.76 -2.72 0.17
N TYR A 138 -2.51 -1.63 0.10
CA TYR A 138 -2.24 -0.44 0.88
C TYR A 138 -3.45 -0.11 1.75
N TYR A 139 -3.18 0.32 2.97
CA TYR A 139 -4.18 0.93 3.83
C TYR A 139 -4.29 2.42 3.47
N ASP A 140 -5.53 2.90 3.34
CA ASP A 140 -5.89 4.18 2.70
C ASP A 140 -5.19 5.41 3.31
N THR A 141 -4.83 5.35 4.60
CA THR A 141 -4.37 6.52 5.36
C THR A 141 -2.90 6.90 5.14
N GLU A 142 -2.05 6.02 4.60
CA GLU A 142 -0.59 6.25 4.61
C GLU A 142 -0.03 6.69 3.25
N LEU A 143 -0.62 6.24 2.15
CA LEU A 143 -0.01 6.46 0.82
C LEU A 143 -0.35 7.80 0.18
N ASP A 144 -1.54 8.38 0.35
CA ASP A 144 -1.90 9.61 -0.39
C ASP A 144 -0.97 10.79 -0.05
N LEU A 145 -0.55 10.92 1.21
CA LEU A 145 0.39 11.97 1.61
C LEU A 145 1.83 11.70 1.14
N ILE A 146 2.28 10.45 1.21
CA ILE A 146 3.62 10.06 0.74
C ILE A 146 3.71 10.20 -0.77
N MET A 147 2.68 9.78 -1.52
CA MET A 147 2.62 9.94 -2.97
C MET A 147 2.67 11.42 -3.37
N LYS A 148 2.00 12.32 -2.63
CA LYS A 148 2.11 13.77 -2.85
C LYS A 148 3.56 14.26 -2.73
N THR A 149 4.36 13.65 -1.87
CA THR A 149 5.78 14.02 -1.67
C THR A 149 6.63 13.83 -2.91
N CYS A 150 6.29 12.84 -3.77
CA CYS A 150 6.98 12.64 -5.04
C CYS A 150 6.79 13.80 -6.03
N PHE A 151 5.70 14.57 -5.90
CA PHE A 151 5.43 15.73 -6.75
C PHE A 151 6.11 17.02 -6.24
N SER A 152 6.62 17.03 -5.01
CA SER A 152 7.34 18.19 -4.46
C SER A 152 8.80 18.19 -4.91
N PRO A 153 9.33 19.32 -5.43
CA PRO A 153 10.70 19.40 -5.95
C PRO A 153 11.77 19.11 -4.89
N ASN A 154 11.50 19.46 -3.64
CA ASN A 154 12.42 19.21 -2.52
C ASN A 154 12.12 17.92 -1.75
N ARG A 155 11.11 17.13 -2.16
CA ARG A 155 10.64 15.91 -1.44
C ARG A 155 10.38 16.11 0.05
N VAL A 156 10.09 17.34 0.44
CA VAL A 156 9.64 17.69 1.79
C VAL A 156 8.26 18.31 1.63
N ILE A 157 7.29 17.74 2.35
CA ILE A 157 5.94 18.27 2.47
C ILE A 157 5.67 18.44 3.97
N GLY A 158 5.32 19.65 4.38
CA GLY A 158 4.77 19.88 5.72
C GLY A 158 3.34 19.35 5.80
N LEU A 159 2.87 19.02 7.00
CA LEU A 159 1.45 18.74 7.24
C LEU A 159 0.63 19.93 6.71
N SER A 160 -0.14 19.69 5.65
CA SER A 160 -1.02 20.69 5.06
C SER A 160 -2.27 20.82 5.90
N SER A 161 -2.82 22.03 6.01
CA SER A 161 -4.09 22.23 6.69
C SER A 161 -5.21 21.51 5.96
N ASP A 162 -6.23 21.05 6.68
CA ASP A 162 -7.35 20.31 6.07
C ASP A 162 -8.01 21.10 4.95
N LEU A 163 -8.12 22.43 5.11
CA LEU A 163 -8.66 23.31 4.06
C LEU A 163 -7.79 23.33 2.80
N GLN A 164 -6.46 23.32 2.93
CA GLN A 164 -5.57 23.20 1.78
C GLN A 164 -5.71 21.84 1.09
N GLN A 165 -5.91 20.76 1.86
CA GLN A 165 -6.15 19.44 1.30
C GLN A 165 -7.46 19.38 0.50
N VAL A 166 -8.54 20.00 1.01
CA VAL A 166 -9.81 20.14 0.29
C VAL A 166 -9.66 20.98 -0.97
N GLY A 167 -8.90 22.08 -0.91
CA GLY A 167 -8.56 22.88 -2.10
C GLY A 167 -7.81 22.07 -3.16
N GLY A 168 -6.81 21.30 -2.75
CA GLY A 168 -6.08 20.41 -3.66
C GLY A 168 -6.94 19.28 -4.23
N ALA A 169 -7.85 18.69 -3.44
CA ALA A 169 -8.81 17.72 -3.93
C ALA A 169 -9.77 18.33 -4.97
N SER A 170 -10.22 19.56 -4.74
CA SER A 170 -11.07 20.30 -5.67
C SER A 170 -10.36 20.58 -7.00
N ALA A 171 -9.07 20.94 -6.96
CA ALA A 171 -8.25 21.10 -8.16
C ALA A 171 -8.10 19.77 -8.93
N ARG A 172 -7.86 18.64 -8.23
CA ARG A 172 -7.82 17.30 -8.86
C ARG A 172 -9.14 16.96 -9.55
N ILE A 173 -10.28 17.26 -8.92
CA ILE A 173 -11.61 17.06 -9.52
C ILE A 173 -11.78 17.95 -10.75
N GLN A 174 -11.35 19.21 -10.70
CA GLN A 174 -11.40 20.13 -11.83
C GLN A 174 -10.58 19.61 -13.02
N ASP A 175 -9.35 19.13 -12.79
CA ASP A 175 -8.49 18.58 -13.85
C ASP A 175 -9.08 17.30 -14.45
N ALA A 176 -9.63 16.42 -13.61
CA ALA A 176 -10.30 15.20 -14.07
C ALA A 176 -11.55 15.53 -14.90
N LEU A 177 -12.38 16.48 -14.46
CA LEU A 177 -13.54 16.95 -15.21
C LEU A 177 -13.14 17.60 -16.53
N SER A 178 -12.08 18.42 -16.54
CA SER A 178 -11.54 19.02 -17.77
C SER A 178 -11.14 17.95 -18.79
N THR A 179 -10.47 16.88 -18.34
CA THR A 179 -10.08 15.74 -19.18
C THR A 179 -11.31 15.01 -19.75
N VAL A 180 -12.35 14.80 -18.94
CA VAL A 180 -13.60 14.16 -19.36
C VAL A 180 -14.37 15.02 -20.36
N LEU A 181 -14.43 16.34 -20.14
CA LEU A 181 -15.08 17.28 -21.06
C LEU A 181 -14.36 17.30 -22.41
N GLN A 182 -13.03 17.37 -22.41
CA GLN A 182 -12.23 17.30 -23.63
C GLN A 182 -12.48 16.00 -24.40
N TYR A 183 -12.52 14.86 -23.70
CA TYR A 183 -12.85 13.58 -24.31
C TYR A 183 -14.26 13.57 -24.93
N ALA A 184 -15.26 14.14 -24.24
CA ALA A 184 -16.61 14.23 -24.76
C ALA A 184 -16.70 15.09 -26.04
N GLU A 185 -15.98 16.22 -26.10
CA GLU A 185 -15.89 17.07 -27.29
C GLU A 185 -15.17 16.37 -28.46
N ASP A 186 -14.10 15.62 -28.18
CA ASP A 186 -13.35 14.89 -29.21
C ASP A 186 -14.14 13.71 -29.79
N VAL A 187 -14.98 13.05 -28.98
CA VAL A 187 -15.93 12.03 -29.47
C VAL A 187 -17.05 12.69 -30.26
N LEU A 188 -17.60 13.83 -29.82
CA LEU A 188 -18.67 14.55 -30.52
C LEU A 188 -18.20 15.08 -31.88
N SER A 189 -16.96 15.55 -31.98
CA SER A 189 -16.33 16.01 -33.22
C SER A 189 -15.86 14.87 -34.13
N GLY A 190 -16.00 13.61 -33.70
CA GLY A 190 -15.66 12.42 -34.48
C GLY A 190 -14.17 12.14 -34.60
N LYS A 191 -13.31 12.81 -33.82
CA LYS A 191 -11.85 12.58 -33.82
C LYS A 191 -11.46 11.28 -33.13
N VAL A 192 -12.27 10.83 -32.16
CA VAL A 192 -12.05 9.62 -31.36
C VAL A 192 -13.23 8.68 -31.52
N SER A 193 -12.97 7.38 -31.68
CA SER A 193 -14.02 6.36 -31.73
C SER A 193 -14.76 6.29 -30.39
N ALA A 194 -16.08 6.44 -30.42
CA ALA A 194 -16.92 6.36 -29.24
C ALA A 194 -16.79 4.98 -28.56
N ASP A 195 -16.30 4.97 -27.32
CA ASP A 195 -16.31 3.77 -26.48
C ASP A 195 -17.58 3.75 -25.63
N ASN A 196 -18.45 2.77 -25.87
CA ASN A 196 -19.70 2.59 -25.14
C ASN A 196 -19.49 2.26 -23.65
N THR A 197 -18.32 1.74 -23.25
CA THR A 197 -18.03 1.46 -21.84
C THR A 197 -17.85 2.76 -21.07
N VAL A 198 -17.04 3.69 -21.60
CA VAL A 198 -16.84 5.03 -21.02
C VAL A 198 -18.14 5.82 -20.99
N GLY A 199 -18.94 5.77 -22.06
CA GLY A 199 -20.26 6.41 -22.09
C GLY A 199 -21.20 5.93 -20.98
N ARG A 200 -21.20 4.61 -20.67
CA ARG A 200 -21.99 4.06 -19.55
C ARG A 200 -21.46 4.51 -18.20
N PHE A 201 -20.14 4.59 -18.01
CA PHE A 201 -19.55 5.10 -16.77
C PHE A 201 -19.91 6.57 -16.54
N LEU A 202 -19.83 7.41 -17.58
CA LEU A 202 -20.22 8.81 -17.49
C LEU A 202 -21.72 8.98 -17.18
N MET A 203 -22.58 8.18 -17.82
CA MET A 203 -24.01 8.20 -17.53
C MET A 203 -24.31 7.76 -16.10
N SER A 204 -23.62 6.72 -15.61
CA SER A 204 -23.74 6.29 -14.21
C SER A 204 -23.28 7.39 -13.24
N LEU A 205 -22.20 8.10 -13.54
CA LEU A 205 -21.68 9.20 -12.71
C LEU A 205 -22.70 10.34 -12.59
N VAL A 206 -23.30 10.77 -13.70
CA VAL A 206 -24.30 11.86 -13.69
C VAL A 206 -25.59 11.43 -12.99
N ASN A 207 -26.01 10.16 -13.16
CA ASN A 207 -27.23 9.65 -12.55
C ASN A 207 -27.11 9.41 -11.03
N GLN A 208 -25.89 9.32 -10.48
CA GLN A 208 -25.69 9.24 -9.04
C GLN A 208 -26.00 10.54 -8.31
N VAL A 209 -25.98 11.68 -9.01
CA VAL A 209 -26.29 12.98 -8.41
C VAL A 209 -27.81 13.12 -8.25
N PRO A 210 -28.33 13.21 -7.01
CA PRO A 210 -29.76 13.38 -6.79
C PRO A 210 -30.22 14.74 -7.29
N LYS A 211 -31.36 14.77 -7.99
CA LYS A 211 -32.00 16.02 -8.42
C LYS A 211 -32.87 16.53 -7.27
N ILE A 212 -32.36 17.50 -6.52
CA ILE A 212 -33.04 18.13 -5.38
C ILE A 212 -33.56 19.50 -5.83
N VAL A 213 -34.71 19.92 -5.31
CA VAL A 213 -35.25 21.28 -5.52
C VAL A 213 -34.32 22.29 -4.84
N PRO A 214 -33.96 23.41 -5.49
CA PRO A 214 -33.00 24.38 -4.92
C PRO A 214 -33.40 24.91 -3.54
N ASP A 215 -34.70 25.17 -3.29
CA ASP A 215 -35.20 25.74 -2.04
C ASP A 215 -34.99 24.80 -0.83
N ASP A 216 -35.22 23.50 -1.03
CA ASP A 216 -34.99 22.48 -0.01
C ASP A 216 -33.49 22.34 0.29
N PHE A 217 -32.65 22.41 -0.76
CA PHE A 217 -31.20 22.35 -0.62
C PHE A 217 -30.65 23.56 0.14
N GLU A 218 -31.10 24.77 -0.18
CA GLU A 218 -30.69 25.99 0.50
C GLU A 218 -31.10 25.98 1.98
N THR A 219 -32.31 25.52 2.28
CA THR A 219 -32.78 25.39 3.67
C THR A 219 -31.93 24.37 4.45
N MET A 220 -31.64 23.21 3.85
CA MET A 220 -30.77 22.19 4.45
C MET A 220 -29.36 22.71 4.67
N LEU A 221 -28.77 23.39 3.68
CA LEU A 221 -27.41 23.92 3.74
C LEU A 221 -27.28 25.04 4.77
N ASN A 222 -28.22 25.98 4.80
CA ASN A 222 -28.26 27.04 5.80
C ASN A 222 -28.42 26.48 7.22
N SER A 223 -29.26 25.46 7.42
CA SER A 223 -29.40 24.80 8.71
C SER A 223 -28.08 24.16 9.17
N ASN A 224 -27.35 23.47 8.27
CA ASN A 224 -26.06 22.86 8.59
C ASN A 224 -24.99 23.91 8.90
N ILE A 225 -24.94 25.01 8.14
CA ILE A 225 -24.00 26.11 8.41
C ILE A 225 -24.26 26.75 9.78
N ASN A 226 -25.53 26.99 10.10
CA ASN A 226 -25.91 27.56 11.40
C ASN A 226 -25.52 26.64 12.57
N ASP A 227 -25.69 25.33 12.43
CA ASP A 227 -25.29 24.36 13.46
C ASP A 227 -23.77 24.31 13.64
N LEU A 228 -23.01 24.26 12.53
CA LEU A 228 -21.54 24.29 12.58
C LEU A 228 -21.01 25.58 13.22
N LEU A 229 -21.63 26.72 12.91
CA LEU A 229 -21.32 28.02 13.53
C LEU A 229 -21.62 28.02 15.02
N MET A 230 -22.75 27.44 15.44
CA MET A 230 -23.12 27.32 16.84
C MET A 230 -22.11 26.46 17.62
N VAL A 231 -21.71 25.31 17.07
CA VAL A 231 -20.69 24.44 17.70
C VAL A 231 -19.34 25.17 17.83
N THR A 232 -18.91 25.87 16.79
CA THR A 232 -17.67 26.65 16.81
C THR A 232 -17.71 27.77 17.85
N TYR A 233 -18.85 28.45 17.96
CA TYR A 233 -19.05 29.48 18.97
C TYR A 233 -19.02 28.92 20.40
N LEU A 234 -19.69 27.79 20.64
CA LEU A 234 -19.67 27.11 21.94
C LEU A 234 -18.25 26.64 22.30
N ALA A 235 -17.49 26.09 21.34
CA ALA A 235 -16.09 25.70 21.57
C ALA A 235 -15.25 26.91 22.04
N ASN A 236 -15.37 28.06 21.36
CA ASN A 236 -14.65 29.28 21.75
C ASN A 236 -15.06 29.83 23.12
N LEU A 237 -16.36 29.75 23.47
CA LEU A 237 -16.85 30.10 24.80
C LEU A 237 -16.26 29.18 25.87
N THR A 238 -16.25 27.86 25.65
CA THR A 238 -15.65 26.92 26.60
C THR A 238 -14.16 27.14 26.79
N GLN A 239 -13.42 27.43 25.70
CA GLN A 239 -12.00 27.75 25.78
C GLN A 239 -11.75 29.04 26.56
N SER A 240 -12.59 30.08 26.36
CA SER A 240 -12.51 31.32 27.11
C SER A 240 -12.81 31.11 28.60
N GLN A 241 -13.81 30.29 28.91
CA GLN A 241 -14.16 29.96 30.28
C GLN A 241 -13.05 29.16 30.98
N ILE A 242 -12.39 28.23 30.27
CA ILE A 242 -11.23 27.50 30.79
C ILE A 242 -10.09 28.47 31.09
N ALA A 243 -9.77 29.39 30.17
CA ALA A 243 -8.71 30.38 30.36
C ALA A 243 -8.99 31.31 31.56
N LEU A 244 -10.25 31.74 31.75
CA LEU A 244 -10.65 32.52 32.92
C LEU A 244 -10.51 31.72 34.22
N ASN A 245 -10.93 30.45 34.22
CA ASN A 245 -10.82 29.59 35.39
C ASN A 245 -9.36 29.34 35.77
N GLU A 246 -8.49 29.08 34.79
CA GLU A 246 -7.05 28.93 35.02
C GLU A 246 -6.43 30.20 35.61
N LYS A 247 -6.86 31.39 35.17
CA LYS A 247 -6.42 32.67 35.76
C LYS A 247 -6.91 32.88 37.19
N LEU A 248 -8.12 32.43 37.52
CA LEU A 248 -8.69 32.50 38.87
C LEU A 248 -8.03 31.52 39.84
N VAL A 249 -7.66 30.31 39.38
CA VAL A 249 -6.98 29.30 40.20
C VAL A 249 -5.51 29.66 40.44
N ASN A 250 -4.89 30.41 39.53
CA ASN A 250 -3.50 30.87 39.66
C ASN A 250 -3.34 32.15 40.51
N LEU A 251 -4.43 32.69 41.06
CA LEU A 251 -4.44 33.79 42.04
C LEU A 251 -4.50 33.24 43.48
#